data_AF-A0A9P6NC29-F1
#
_entry.id   AF-A0A9P6NC29-F1
#
_cell.length_a   1.000
_cell.length_b   1.000
_cell.length_c   1.000
_cell.angle_alpha   90.00
_cell.angle_beta   90.00
_cell.angle_gamma   90.00
#
_symmetry.space_group_name_H-M   'P 1'
#
loop_
_entity.id
_entity.type
_entity.pdbx_description
1 polymer ?
#
loop_
_entity_poly.entity_id
_entity_poly.type
_entity_poly.pdbx_seq_one_letter_code
_entity_poly.pdbx_strand_id
1 'polypeptide(L)'
;FLVDLRVIIDWTMHKLVQSMGQWTNKPKFHHLTHLPNSINIFGPAPLFATETFESYNGVLQAASIHTNCQSPGCDIAKHFNNYQLLWMLLSGAYFWN
;
A
#
# COMPACT_ATOMS: atom_id res chain seq x y z
N PHE A 1 -5.77 -21.48 4.66
CA PHE A 1 -5.03 -20.28 4.22
C PHE A 1 -4.14 -19.69 5.31
N LEU A 2 -4.65 -19.06 6.38
CA LEU A 2 -3.79 -18.43 7.40
C LEU A 2 -2.91 -19.43 8.18
N VAL A 3 -3.45 -20.61 8.46
CA VAL A 3 -2.69 -21.72 9.09
C VAL A 3 -1.56 -22.17 8.17
N ASP A 4 -1.85 -22.42 6.89
CA ASP A 4 -0.86 -22.82 5.89
C ASP A 4 0.23 -21.75 5.72
N LEU A 5 -0.17 -20.48 5.68
CA LEU A 5 0.74 -19.34 5.61
C LEU A 5 1.70 -19.32 6.80
N ARG A 6 1.19 -19.57 8.01
CA ARG A 6 2.01 -19.63 9.23
C ARG A 6 3.03 -20.77 9.16
N VAL A 7 2.62 -21.95 8.71
CA VAL A 7 3.53 -23.11 8.54
C VAL A 7 4.63 -22.79 7.53
N ILE A 8 4.30 -22.16 6.40
CA ILE A 8 5.27 -21.77 5.38
C ILE A 8 6.26 -20.73 5.92
N ILE A 9 5.78 -19.72 6.63
CA ILE A 9 6.62 -18.69 7.25
C ILE A 9 7.56 -19.34 8.28
N ASP A 10 7.05 -20.18 9.17
CA ASP A 10 7.85 -20.84 10.20
C ASP A 10 8.93 -21.74 9.59
N TRP A 11 8.59 -22.52 8.55
CA TRP A 11 9.55 -23.33 7.80
C TRP A 11 10.63 -22.47 7.12
N THR A 12 10.23 -21.35 6.51
CA THR A 12 11.14 -20.42 5.83
C THR A 12 12.09 -19.77 6.83
N MET A 13 11.58 -19.30 7.97
CA MET A 13 12.37 -18.72 9.06
C MET A 13 13.39 -19.72 9.60
N HIS A 14 12.99 -20.98 9.79
CA HIS A 14 13.90 -22.03 10.22
C HIS A 14 15.04 -22.27 9.22
N LYS A 15 14.75 -22.26 7.91
CA LYS A 15 15.77 -22.38 6.85
C LYS A 15 16.71 -21.17 6.78
N LEU A 16 16.20 -19.96 6.99
CA LEU A 16 17.01 -18.74 7.02
C LEU A 16 17.97 -18.71 8.22
N VAL A 17 17.51 -19.15 9.38
CA VAL A 17 18.37 -19.26 10.58
C VAL A 17 19.46 -20.31 10.37
N GLN A 18 19.13 -21.44 9.75
CA GLN A 18 20.10 -22.49 9.42
C GLN A 18 21.16 -22.02 8.42
N SER A 19 20.81 -21.16 7.46
CA SER A 19 21.77 -20.65 6.48
C SER A 19 22.67 -19.56 7.05
N MET A 20 22.10 -18.61 7.80
CA MET A 20 22.86 -17.57 8.49
C MET A 20 22.02 -16.95 9.62
N GLY A 21 22.48 -17.10 10.87
CA GLY A 21 21.75 -16.57 12.03
C GLY A 21 21.51 -15.06 12.03
N GLN A 22 22.23 -14.28 11.20
CA GLN A 22 22.07 -12.83 11.10
C GLN A 22 20.72 -12.39 10.51
N TRP A 23 20.00 -13.27 9.81
CA TRP A 23 18.70 -12.95 9.22
C TRP A 23 17.61 -12.66 10.27
N THR A 24 17.77 -13.15 11.50
CA THR A 24 16.82 -12.91 12.61
C THR A 24 16.74 -11.44 13.03
N ASN A 25 17.86 -10.71 12.92
CA ASN A 25 17.95 -9.30 13.30
C ASN A 25 17.44 -8.35 12.21
N LYS A 26 17.15 -8.85 11.01
CA LYS A 26 16.68 -8.02 9.91
C LYS A 26 15.18 -7.72 10.10
N PRO A 27 14.78 -6.44 10.13
CA PRO A 27 13.40 -6.05 10.49
C PRO A 27 12.35 -6.61 9.53
N LYS A 28 12.69 -6.81 8.25
CA LYS A 28 11.78 -7.39 7.26
C LYS A 28 11.36 -8.83 7.60
N PHE A 29 12.27 -9.63 8.15
CA PHE A 29 11.99 -11.02 8.53
C PHE A 29 11.22 -11.10 9.85
N HIS A 30 11.50 -10.20 10.79
CA HIS A 30 10.65 -10.03 11.97
C HIS A 30 9.22 -9.61 11.59
N HIS A 31 9.05 -8.80 10.55
CA HIS A 31 7.71 -8.40 10.11
C HIS A 31 6.90 -9.57 9.54
N LEU A 32 7.54 -10.53 8.87
CA LEU A 32 6.88 -11.73 8.33
C LEU A 32 6.23 -12.57 9.43
N THR A 33 6.81 -12.65 10.63
CA THR A 33 6.21 -13.43 11.73
C THR A 33 4.89 -12.84 12.22
N HIS A 34 4.68 -11.53 12.05
CA HIS A 34 3.45 -10.84 12.42
C HIS A 34 2.42 -10.80 11.29
N LEU A 35 2.83 -11.10 10.05
CA LEU A 35 1.98 -11.02 8.87
C LEU A 35 0.66 -11.80 8.99
N PRO A 36 0.61 -13.05 9.50
CA PRO A 36 -0.66 -13.77 9.65
C PRO A 36 -1.64 -13.07 10.59
N ASN A 37 -1.14 -12.48 11.68
CA ASN A 37 -1.94 -11.73 12.63
C ASN A 37 -2.45 -10.42 12.01
N SER A 38 -1.59 -9.72 11.28
CA SER A 38 -1.97 -8.51 10.55
C SER A 38 -3.05 -8.80 9.50
N ILE A 39 -2.94 -9.90 8.76
CA ILE A 39 -3.95 -10.28 7.76
C ILE A 39 -5.29 -10.60 8.42
N ASN A 40 -5.26 -11.24 9.59
CA ASN A 40 -6.48 -11.56 10.33
C ASN A 40 -7.23 -10.30 10.81
N ILE A 41 -6.50 -9.25 11.18
CA ILE A 41 -7.08 -8.02 11.72
C ILE A 41 -7.45 -7.02 10.62
N PHE A 42 -6.56 -6.84 9.62
CA PHE A 42 -6.66 -5.78 8.63
C PHE A 42 -7.12 -6.26 7.24
N GLY A 43 -7.26 -7.59 7.06
CA GLY A 43 -7.54 -8.18 5.76
C GLY A 43 -6.27 -8.47 4.95
N PRO A 44 -6.41 -9.01 3.73
CA PRO A 44 -5.28 -9.40 2.89
C PRO A 44 -4.28 -8.26 2.71
N ALA A 45 -2.99 -8.57 2.83
CA ALA A 45 -1.94 -7.55 2.79
C ALA A 45 -2.00 -6.78 1.46
N PRO A 46 -2.25 -5.45 1.48
CA PRO A 46 -2.36 -4.64 0.26
C PRO A 46 -1.03 -4.55 -0.51
N LEU A 47 0.06 -4.96 0.12
CA LEU A 47 1.45 -4.83 -0.31
C LEU A 47 1.88 -5.81 -1.41
N PHE A 48 1.00 -6.63 -1.97
CA PHE A 48 1.39 -7.47 -3.12
C PHE A 48 1.47 -6.66 -4.43
N ALA A 49 0.91 -5.44 -4.46
CA ALA A 49 0.96 -4.53 -5.60
C ALA A 49 1.66 -3.20 -5.23
N THR A 50 2.91 -3.28 -4.75
CA THR A 50 3.72 -2.06 -4.50
C THR A 50 3.90 -1.25 -5.78
N GLU A 51 3.97 -1.91 -6.94
CA GLU A 51 4.15 -1.26 -8.23
C GLU A 51 3.00 -0.29 -8.58
N THR A 52 1.75 -0.65 -8.29
CA THR A 52 0.61 0.25 -8.54
C THR A 52 0.59 1.42 -7.57
N PHE A 53 1.01 1.22 -6.32
CA PHE A 53 1.10 2.31 -5.35
C PHE A 53 2.29 3.23 -5.63
N GLU A 54 3.44 2.67 -6.00
CA GLU A 54 4.64 3.42 -6.35
C GLU A 54 4.46 4.20 -7.66
N SER A 55 3.82 3.62 -8.67
CA SER A 55 3.49 4.33 -9.91
C SER A 55 2.52 5.49 -9.68
N TYR A 56 1.63 5.39 -8.68
CA TYR A 56 0.74 6.49 -8.28
C TYR A 56 1.49 7.68 -7.67
N ASN A 57 2.69 7.48 -7.11
CA ASN A 57 3.50 8.60 -6.60
C ASN A 57 3.85 9.61 -7.70
N GLY A 58 3.97 9.18 -8.96
CA GLY A 58 4.16 10.09 -10.09
C GLY A 58 2.95 11.02 -10.32
N VAL A 59 1.73 10.50 -10.14
CA VAL A 59 0.48 11.27 -10.25
C VAL A 59 0.38 12.29 -9.11
N LEU A 60 0.68 11.85 -7.89
CA LEU A 60 0.73 12.74 -6.71
C LEU A 60 1.78 13.84 -6.87
N GLN A 61 2.97 13.50 -7.36
CA GLN A 61 4.04 14.45 -7.59
C GLN A 61 3.65 15.48 -8.65
N ALA A 62 3.05 15.06 -9.76
CA ALA A 62 2.55 15.97 -10.79
C ALA A 62 1.48 16.94 -10.27
N ALA A 63 0.55 16.45 -9.44
CA ALA A 63 -0.45 17.30 -8.78
C ALA A 63 0.18 18.29 -7.78
N SER A 64 1.30 17.92 -7.16
CA SER A 64 1.99 18.74 -6.16
C SER A 64 2.87 19.85 -6.76
N ILE A 65 3.55 19.58 -7.88
CA ILE A 65 4.54 20.50 -8.50
C ILE A 65 3.91 21.85 -8.87
N HIS A 66 2.63 21.85 -9.24
CA HIS A 66 1.92 23.05 -9.70
C HIS A 66 1.05 23.72 -8.62
N THR A 67 1.23 23.37 -7.35
CA THR A 67 0.53 24.04 -6.24
C THR A 67 1.28 25.29 -5.80
N ASN A 68 0.56 26.29 -5.29
CA ASN A 68 1.18 27.49 -4.69
C ASN A 68 1.82 27.19 -3.31
N CYS A 69 1.87 25.91 -2.90
CA CYS A 69 2.48 25.40 -1.68
C CYS A 69 2.01 26.01 -0.34
N GLN A 70 1.01 26.89 -0.34
CA GLN A 70 0.44 27.49 0.88
C GLN A 70 -0.37 26.46 1.68
N SER A 71 -1.03 25.53 0.99
CA SER A 71 -1.68 24.36 1.59
C SER A 71 -1.66 23.18 0.62
N PRO A 72 -0.50 22.51 0.44
CA PRO A 72 -0.31 21.47 -0.58
C PRO A 72 -1.34 20.34 -0.47
N GLY A 73 -1.67 19.93 0.76
CA GLY A 73 -2.68 18.89 1.00
C GLY A 73 -4.08 19.28 0.53
N CYS A 74 -4.49 20.53 0.77
CA CYS A 74 -5.79 21.03 0.32
C CYS A 74 -5.85 21.16 -1.21
N ASP A 75 -4.77 21.65 -1.81
CA ASP A 75 -4.67 21.85 -3.26
C ASP A 75 -4.66 20.51 -4.01
N ILE A 76 -3.90 19.53 -3.52
CA ILE A 76 -3.89 18.16 -4.04
C ILE A 76 -5.27 17.52 -3.92
N ALA A 77 -5.95 17.68 -2.77
CA ALA A 77 -7.30 17.14 -2.57
C ALA A 77 -8.31 17.74 -3.55
N LYS A 78 -8.27 19.06 -3.79
CA LYS A 78 -9.11 19.71 -4.82
C LYS A 78 -8.79 19.19 -6.21
N HIS A 79 -7.51 18.98 -6.52
CA HIS A 79 -7.08 18.47 -7.82
C HIS A 79 -7.61 17.06 -8.10
N PHE A 80 -7.59 16.17 -7.10
CA PHE A 80 -8.17 14.83 -7.20
C PHE A 80 -9.70 14.86 -7.27
N ASN A 81 -10.35 15.72 -6.49
CA ASN A 81 -11.80 15.88 -6.55
C ASN A 81 -12.25 16.32 -7.95
N ASN A 82 -11.57 17.30 -8.55
CA ASN A 82 -11.87 17.75 -9.91
C ASN A 82 -11.66 16.63 -10.94
N TYR A 83 -10.59 15.83 -10.79
CA TYR A 83 -10.33 14.70 -11.66
C TYR A 83 -11.45 13.64 -11.57
N GLN A 84 -11.88 13.31 -10.35
CA GLN A 84 -12.95 12.36 -10.12
C GLN A 84 -14.31 12.86 -10.62
N LEU A 85 -14.60 14.16 -10.47
CA LEU A 85 -15.78 14.80 -11.05
C LEU A 85 -15.77 14.73 -12.58
N LEU A 86 -14.62 14.99 -13.23
CA LEU A 86 -14.48 14.85 -14.68
C LEU A 86 -14.77 13.43 -15.14
N TRP A 87 -14.20 12.43 -14.47
CA TRP A 87 -14.47 11.02 -14.76
C TRP A 87 -15.94 10.64 -14.62
N MET A 88 -16.59 11.12 -13.57
CA MET A 88 -18.01 10.90 -13.32
C MET A 88 -18.90 11.56 -14.40
N LEU A 89 -18.56 12.77 -14.83
CA LEU A 89 -19.27 13.45 -15.94
C LEU A 89 -19.10 12.66 -17.25
N LEU A 90 -17.88 12.20 -17.54
CA LEU A 90 -17.59 11.43 -18.75
C LEU A 90 -18.25 10.04 -18.75
N SER A 91 -18.46 9.44 -17.58
CA SER A 91 -19.17 8.16 -17.44
C SER A 91 -20.69 8.29 -17.51
N GLY A 92 -21.23 9.52 -17.63
CA GLY A 92 -22.66 9.78 -17.70
C GLY A 92 -23.38 9.68 -16.36
N ALA A 93 -22.64 9.73 -15.25
CA ALA A 93 -23.22 9.71 -13.92
C ALA A 93 -23.83 11.08 -13.56
N TYR A 94 -24.98 11.05 -12.89
CA TYR A 94 -25.72 12.25 -12.51
C TYR A 94 -25.31 12.73 -11.11
N PHE A 95 -25.07 14.03 -10.98
CA PHE A 95 -24.92 14.65 -9.68
C PHE A 95 -26.31 14.89 -9.09
N TRP A 96 -26.58 14.30 -7.93
CA TRP A 96 -27.80 14.59 -7.17
C TRP A 96 -27.52 15.84 -6.32
N ASN A 97 -28.37 16.86 -6.47
CA ASN A 97 -28.29 18.13 -5.76
C ASN A 97 -29.08 18.09 -4.45
#